data_AF-A0A2S9G8Q1-F1
#
_entry.id   AF-A0A2S9G8Q1-F1
#
_cell.length_a   1.000
_cell.length_b   1.000
_cell.length_c   1.000
_cell.angle_alpha   90.00
_cell.angle_beta   90.00
_cell.angle_gamma   90.00
#
_symmetry.space_group_name_H-M   'P 1'
#
loop_
_entity.id
_entity.type
_entity.pdbx_description
1 polymer ?
#
loop_
_entity_poly.entity_id
_entity_poly.type
_entity_poly.pdbx_seq_one_letter_code
_entity_poly.pdbx_strand_id
1 'polypeptide(L)'
;GLGIYDTWIGLIIPYLTFALPLSIWTMSAFFRQIPWEMEHAAQVDGATAWQAFRKVIVPLAAPGVFTTAILTFFFCWNDFLFAI
;
A
#
# COMPACT_ATOMS: atom_id res chain seq x y z
N GLY A 1 6.68 33.50 5.58
CA GLY A 1 5.87 32.29 5.32
C GLY A 1 6.79 31.25 4.70
N LEU A 2 6.65 29.98 5.08
CA LEU A 2 7.62 28.89 4.85
C LEU A 2 7.95 28.51 3.38
N GLY A 3 7.60 29.33 2.37
CA GLY A 3 8.04 29.13 0.97
C GLY A 3 7.58 27.81 0.32
N ILE A 4 6.61 27.12 0.93
CA ILE A 4 6.07 25.81 0.52
C ILE A 4 4.88 25.93 -0.45
N TYR A 5 4.43 27.15 -0.73
CA TYR A 5 3.54 27.41 -1.86
C TYR A 5 4.33 27.15 -3.16
N ASP A 6 3.80 26.32 -4.06
CA ASP A 6 4.40 25.89 -5.35
C ASP A 6 5.64 24.97 -5.31
N THR A 7 5.88 24.24 -4.22
CA THR A 7 6.86 23.14 -4.25
C THR A 7 6.21 21.77 -4.31
N TRP A 8 6.82 20.84 -5.06
CA TRP A 8 6.38 19.45 -5.19
C TRP A 8 6.09 18.79 -3.83
N ILE A 9 6.87 19.12 -2.79
CA ILE A 9 6.70 18.62 -1.43
C ILE A 9 5.43 19.19 -0.76
N GLY A 10 5.09 20.46 -1.01
CA GLY A 10 3.89 21.11 -0.49
C GLY A 10 2.59 20.51 -1.02
N LEU A 11 2.64 19.89 -2.22
CA LEU A 11 1.53 19.12 -2.78
C LEU A 11 1.56 17.66 -2.32
N ILE A 12 2.71 16.98 -2.35
CA ILE A 12 2.82 15.55 -2.02
C ILE A 12 2.28 15.22 -0.61
N ILE A 13 2.50 16.09 0.38
CA ILE A 13 2.07 15.86 1.77
C ILE A 13 0.53 15.78 1.91
N PRO A 14 -0.26 16.77 1.43
CA PRO A 14 -1.71 16.65 1.44
C PRO A 14 -2.22 15.48 0.60
N TYR A 15 -1.65 15.23 -0.60
CA TYR A 15 -2.01 14.06 -1.41
C TYR A 15 -1.82 12.74 -0.67
N LEU A 16 -0.67 12.56 0.00
CA LEU A 16 -0.43 11.39 0.85
C LEU A 16 -1.44 11.29 1.98
N THR A 17 -1.78 12.40 2.63
CA THR A 17 -2.70 12.40 3.78
C THR A 17 -4.10 11.90 3.39
N PHE A 18 -4.59 12.23 2.18
CA PHE A 18 -5.88 11.74 1.69
C PHE A 18 -5.81 10.35 1.04
N ALA A 19 -4.70 10.01 0.39
CA ALA A 19 -4.52 8.71 -0.25
C ALA A 19 -4.17 7.57 0.74
N LEU A 20 -3.52 7.89 1.86
CA LEU A 20 -3.09 6.91 2.88
C LEU A 20 -4.26 6.11 3.48
N PRO A 21 -5.36 6.72 3.96
CA PRO A 21 -6.48 5.98 4.54
C PRO A 21 -7.07 4.96 3.57
N LEU A 22 -7.27 5.37 2.31
CA LEU A 22 -7.78 4.50 1.24
C LEU A 22 -6.80 3.35 0.98
N SER A 23 -5.51 3.67 0.84
CA SER A 23 -4.47 2.68 0.57
C SER A 23 -4.34 1.66 1.70
N ILE A 24 -4.39 2.11 2.95
CA ILE A 24 -4.36 1.25 4.14
C ILE A 24 -5.59 0.36 4.20
N TRP A 25 -6.78 0.90 3.90
CA TRP A 25 -8.02 0.13 3.91
C TRP A 25 -8.01 -0.97 2.84
N THR A 26 -7.64 -0.64 1.61
CA THR A 26 -7.51 -1.61 0.52
C THR A 26 -6.46 -2.66 0.82
N MET A 27 -5.27 -2.27 1.30
CA MET A 27 -4.26 -3.26 1.64
C MET A 27 -4.66 -4.13 2.84
N SER A 28 -5.30 -3.57 3.86
CA SER A 28 -5.81 -4.35 4.99
C SER A 28 -6.82 -5.40 4.52
N ALA A 29 -7.71 -5.05 3.59
CA ALA A 29 -8.65 -5.99 2.99
C ALA A 29 -7.94 -7.12 2.24
N PHE A 30 -6.87 -6.82 1.48
CA PHE A 30 -6.06 -7.82 0.80
C PHE A 30 -5.27 -8.72 1.76
N PHE A 31 -4.60 -8.14 2.75
CA PHE A 31 -3.85 -8.90 3.76
C PHE A 31 -4.76 -9.85 4.55
N ARG A 32 -6.00 -9.44 4.84
CA ARG A 32 -7.00 -10.31 5.49
C ARG A 32 -7.43 -11.51 4.64
N GLN A 33 -7.28 -11.43 3.32
CA GLN A 33 -7.58 -12.56 2.44
C GLN A 33 -6.44 -13.59 2.42
N ILE A 34 -5.24 -13.23 2.87
CA ILE A 34 -4.11 -14.14 2.95
C ILE A 34 -4.32 -15.04 4.18
N PRO A 35 -4.51 -16.37 4.00
CA PRO A 35 -4.74 -17.27 5.12
C PRO A 35 -3.47 -17.41 5.95
N TRP A 36 -3.60 -17.27 7.27
CA TRP A 36 -2.47 -17.39 8.21
C TRP A 36 -1.75 -18.75 8.11
N GLU A 37 -2.48 -19.78 7.70
CA GLU A 37 -1.99 -21.16 7.51
C GLU A 37 -0.80 -21.24 6.55
N MET A 38 -0.71 -20.34 5.57
CA MET A 38 0.40 -20.28 4.60
C MET A 38 1.72 -19.92 5.27
N GLU A 39 1.70 -19.06 6.28
CA GLU A 39 2.89 -18.73 7.07
C GLU A 39 3.30 -19.91 7.96
N HIS A 40 2.32 -20.60 8.55
CA HIS A 40 2.55 -21.78 9.39
C HIS A 40 3.10 -22.96 8.59
N ALA A 41 2.59 -23.21 7.39
CA ALA A 41 3.12 -24.22 6.48
C ALA A 41 4.60 -23.97 6.16
N ALA A 42 4.96 -22.71 5.84
CA ALA A 42 6.35 -22.35 5.58
C ALA A 42 7.26 -22.54 6.82
N GLN A 43 6.77 -22.24 8.01
CA GLN A 43 7.51 -22.47 9.26
C GLN A 43 7.67 -23.97 9.58
N VAL A 44 6.64 -24.78 9.32
CA VAL A 44 6.70 -26.25 9.44
C VAL A 44 7.72 -26.85 8.46
N ASP A 45 7.83 -26.27 7.26
CA ASP A 45 8.85 -26.61 6.26
C ASP A 45 10.27 -26.13 6.62
N GLY A 46 10.45 -25.52 7.81
CA GLY A 46 11.74 -25.04 8.32
C GLY A 46 12.16 -23.67 7.81
N ALA A 47 11.29 -22.91 7.14
CA ALA A 47 11.58 -21.53 6.76
C ALA A 47 11.55 -20.62 7.98
N THR A 48 12.52 -19.70 8.07
CA THR A 48 12.48 -18.63 9.08
C THR A 48 11.34 -17.66 8.80
N ALA A 49 10.83 -16.96 9.82
CA ALA A 49 9.74 -15.98 9.66
C ALA A 49 10.01 -14.94 8.56
N TRP A 50 11.27 -14.51 8.41
CA TRP A 50 11.66 -13.59 7.33
C TRP A 50 11.60 -14.23 5.94
N GLN A 51 11.98 -15.50 5.81
CA GLN A 51 11.85 -16.24 4.55
C GLN A 51 10.39 -16.50 4.20
N ALA A 52 9.56 -16.87 5.18
CA ALA A 52 8.12 -17.04 5.01
C ALA A 52 7.47 -15.73 4.54
N PHE A 53 7.78 -14.59 5.18
CA PHE A 53 7.29 -13.29 4.75
C PHE A 53 7.68 -12.98 3.30
N ARG A 54 8.95 -13.11 2.93
CA ARG A 54 9.42 -12.70 1.60
C ARG A 54 9.02 -13.64 0.48
N LYS A 55 8.94 -14.95 0.74
CA LYS A 55 8.66 -15.98 -0.28
C LYS A 55 7.18 -16.35 -0.38
N VAL A 56 6.41 -16.13 0.67
CA VAL A 56 4.99 -16.50 0.74
C VAL A 56 4.14 -15.24 0.78
N ILE A 57 4.28 -14.42 1.82
CA ILE A 57 3.41 -13.25 2.05
C ILE A 57 3.58 -12.17 0.97
N VAL A 58 4.82 -11.79 0.63
CA VAL A 58 5.10 -10.75 -0.37
C VAL A 58 4.52 -11.07 -1.76
N PRO A 59 4.74 -12.24 -2.37
CA PRO A 59 4.13 -12.55 -3.67
C PRO A 59 2.61 -12.68 -3.60
N LEU A 60 2.03 -13.13 -2.48
CA LEU A 60 0.57 -13.12 -2.26
C LEU A 60 0.00 -11.71 -2.15
N ALA A 61 0.75 -10.79 -1.53
CA ALA A 61 0.36 -9.40 -1.39
C ALA A 61 0.59 -8.59 -2.67
N ALA A 62 1.46 -9.03 -3.58
CA ALA A 62 1.77 -8.34 -4.84
C ALA A 62 0.53 -7.93 -5.68
N PRO A 63 -0.46 -8.80 -5.96
CA PRO A 63 -1.68 -8.39 -6.64
C PRO A 63 -2.49 -7.34 -5.86
N GLY A 64 -2.46 -7.39 -4.52
CA GLY A 64 -3.11 -6.40 -3.65
C GLY A 64 -2.42 -5.04 -3.70
N VAL A 65 -1.10 -5.04 -3.67
CA VAL A 65 -0.29 -3.82 -3.82
C VAL A 65 -0.53 -3.19 -5.18
N PHE A 66 -0.59 -4.00 -6.25
CA PHE A 66 -0.86 -3.51 -7.60
C PHE A 66 -2.25 -2.88 -7.72
N THR A 67 -3.28 -3.54 -7.16
CA THR A 67 -4.65 -3.01 -7.13
C THR A 67 -4.73 -1.70 -6.34
N THR A 68 -4.09 -1.66 -5.17
CA THR A 68 -4.03 -0.45 -4.34
C THR A 68 -3.31 0.68 -5.07
N ALA A 69 -2.19 0.40 -5.74
CA ALA A 69 -1.47 1.40 -6.52
C ALA A 69 -2.31 1.99 -7.64
N ILE A 70 -3.10 1.17 -8.35
CA ILE A 70 -4.03 1.64 -9.38
C ILE A 70 -5.11 2.53 -8.77
N LEU A 71 -5.77 2.09 -7.69
CA LEU A 71 -6.82 2.87 -7.03
C LEU A 71 -6.30 4.21 -6.50
N THR A 72 -5.14 4.19 -5.85
CA THR A 72 -4.47 5.40 -5.35
C THR A 72 -4.03 6.32 -6.49
N PHE A 73 -3.54 5.77 -7.60
CA PHE A 73 -3.22 6.57 -8.80
C PHE A 73 -4.47 7.22 -9.39
N PHE A 74 -5.57 6.48 -9.56
CA PHE A 74 -6.84 7.02 -10.02
C PHE A 74 -7.38 8.09 -9.08
N PHE A 75 -7.28 7.90 -7.77
CA PHE A 75 -7.70 8.86 -6.77
C PHE A 75 -6.89 10.16 -6.87
N CYS A 76 -5.56 10.07 -6.84
CA CYS A 76 -4.69 11.24 -6.99
C CYS A 76 -4.84 11.94 -8.35
N TRP A 77 -5.12 11.18 -9.42
CA TRP A 77 -5.38 11.74 -10.75
C TRP A 77 -6.77 12.41 -10.83
N ASN A 78 -7.76 11.91 -10.07
CA ASN A 78 -9.10 12.50 -10.01
C ASN A 78 -9.14 13.75 -9.12
N ASP A 79 -8.22 13.88 -8.17
CA ASP A 79 -7.95 15.08 -7.36
C ASP A 79 -7.38 16.26 -8.18
N PHE A 80 -7.83 16.42 -9.43
CA PHE A 80 -7.72 17.65 -10.20
C PHE A 80 -8.38 18.85 -9.48
N LEU A 81 -9.11 18.61 -8.38
CA LEU A 81 -9.66 19.63 -7.47
C LEU A 81 -8.60 20.43 -6.69
N PHE A 82 -7.38 19.90 -6.50
CA PHE A 82 -6.24 20.67 -5.95
C PHE A 82 -5.32 21.24 -7.05
N ALA A 83 -5.58 20.90 -8.32
CA ALA A 83 -4.82 21.38 -9.47
C ALA A 83 -5.41 22.67 -10.09
N ILE A 84 -6.37 23.33 -9.42
CA ILE A 84 -6.86 24.68 -9.73
C ILE A 84 -6.71 25.63 -8.55
#